data_AF-A0A0N0YHL6-F1
#
_entry.id   AF-A0A0N0YHL6-F1
#
_cell.length_a   1.000
_cell.length_b   1.000
_cell.length_c   1.000
_cell.angle_alpha   90.00
_cell.angle_beta   90.00
_cell.angle_gamma   90.00
#
_symmetry.space_group_name_H-M   'P 1'
#
loop_
_entity.id
_entity.type
_entity.pdbx_description
1 polymer ?
#
loop_
_entity_poly.entity_id
_entity_poly.type
_entity_poly.pdbx_seq_one_letter_code
_entity_poly.pdbx_strand_id
1 'polypeptide(L)'
;MRIRKISVMTTAVVALGLALTACNDGADNASSVTSSASAEAASTPQSDPARSTTSETPAQSDEKCTDQVDYAGDPRPNAEINSIGENTGTCPPVQKSPSDEKCTDQLDYAGDPRPNAEINSIGENTGTCPPVEPK
;
A
#
# COMPACT_ATOMS: atom_id res chain seq x y z
N MET A 1 -12.02 0.65 -55.04
CA MET A 1 -12.85 -0.12 -54.07
C MET A 1 -13.09 -1.53 -54.58
N ARG A 2 -12.84 -2.57 -53.78
CA ARG A 2 -13.55 -3.87 -53.77
C ARG A 2 -12.99 -4.74 -52.63
N ILE A 3 -13.70 -4.75 -51.51
CA ILE A 3 -13.40 -5.55 -50.32
C ILE A 3 -13.68 -7.02 -50.61
N ARG A 4 -12.87 -7.94 -50.08
CA ARG A 4 -13.20 -9.38 -50.01
C ARG A 4 -13.00 -9.87 -48.57
N LYS A 5 -13.99 -10.65 -48.09
CA LYS A 5 -14.18 -11.12 -46.71
C LYS A 5 -13.61 -12.55 -46.51
N ILE A 6 -13.95 -13.17 -45.35
CA ILE A 6 -13.75 -14.58 -44.91
C ILE A 6 -12.42 -14.73 -44.12
N SER A 7 -12.30 -15.38 -42.95
CA SER A 7 -13.08 -16.42 -42.23
C SER A 7 -13.11 -16.13 -40.69
N VAL A 8 -14.19 -16.32 -39.91
CA VAL A 8 -14.75 -17.57 -39.31
C VAL A 8 -13.99 -18.11 -38.06
N MET A 9 -14.63 -17.95 -36.90
CA MET A 9 -14.67 -18.79 -35.68
C MET A 9 -13.39 -19.35 -35.03
N THR A 10 -13.22 -19.04 -33.72
CA THR A 10 -13.31 -20.07 -32.66
C THR A 10 -13.61 -19.46 -31.27
N THR A 11 -14.61 -20.01 -30.59
CA THR A 11 -14.92 -19.76 -29.17
C THR A 11 -14.27 -20.81 -28.30
N ALA A 12 -13.64 -20.41 -27.19
CA ALA A 12 -13.27 -21.31 -26.10
C ALA A 12 -13.74 -20.72 -24.77
N VAL A 13 -14.85 -21.23 -24.25
CA VAL A 13 -15.30 -20.95 -22.88
C VAL A 13 -14.73 -22.04 -21.98
N VAL A 14 -13.94 -21.64 -20.98
CA VAL A 14 -13.50 -22.54 -19.90
C VAL A 14 -14.14 -22.06 -18.60
N ALA A 15 -14.95 -22.92 -18.00
CA ALA A 15 -15.64 -22.65 -16.74
C ALA A 15 -15.51 -23.87 -15.81
N LEU A 16 -14.69 -23.74 -14.76
CA LEU A 16 -14.57 -24.58 -13.56
C LEU A 16 -13.74 -23.77 -12.55
N GLY A 17 -14.09 -23.63 -11.27
CA GLY A 17 -15.28 -24.08 -10.53
C GLY A 17 -15.34 -23.38 -9.15
N LEU A 18 -16.45 -23.52 -8.42
CA LEU A 18 -16.62 -22.91 -7.10
C LEU A 18 -15.95 -23.74 -6.00
N ALA A 19 -15.41 -23.05 -4.98
CA ALA A 19 -15.21 -23.61 -3.64
C ALA A 19 -15.64 -22.55 -2.60
N LEU A 20 -16.82 -22.75 -2.01
CA LEU A 20 -17.25 -22.00 -0.82
C LEU A 20 -16.57 -22.62 0.41
N THR A 21 -15.73 -21.87 1.11
CA THR A 21 -15.34 -22.21 2.49
C THR A 21 -16.21 -21.42 3.46
N ALA A 22 -17.30 -22.05 3.91
CA ALA A 22 -18.08 -21.56 5.03
C ALA A 22 -17.47 -22.10 6.34
N CYS A 23 -17.11 -21.19 7.24
CA CYS A 23 -16.98 -21.45 8.67
C CYS A 23 -17.68 -20.30 9.39
N ASN A 24 -18.62 -20.63 10.27
CA ASN A 24 -19.59 -19.72 10.87
C ASN A 24 -19.49 -19.78 12.40
N ASP A 25 -19.98 -18.72 13.06
CA ASP A 25 -20.10 -18.54 14.52
C ASP A 25 -18.75 -18.47 15.28
N GLY A 26 -18.50 -17.57 16.23
CA GLY A 26 -19.40 -16.90 17.18
C GLY A 26 -19.38 -17.66 18.52
N ALA A 27 -19.32 -17.06 19.71
CA ALA A 27 -19.09 -15.68 20.15
C ALA A 27 -18.63 -15.70 21.64
N ASP A 28 -18.49 -14.52 22.27
CA ASP A 28 -18.52 -14.26 23.72
C ASP A 28 -17.35 -14.78 24.62
N ASN A 29 -16.47 -13.92 25.15
CA ASN A 29 -16.59 -13.06 26.35
C ASN A 29 -16.63 -13.78 27.72
N ALA A 30 -15.50 -13.77 28.47
CA ALA A 30 -15.44 -13.41 29.90
C ALA A 30 -14.00 -13.36 30.47
N SER A 31 -13.63 -12.19 30.99
CA SER A 31 -12.89 -11.91 32.25
C SER A 31 -12.43 -13.08 33.16
N SER A 32 -11.32 -13.00 33.92
CA SER A 32 -10.31 -11.93 34.15
C SER A 32 -9.18 -12.41 35.09
N VAL A 33 -8.21 -11.52 35.40
CA VAL A 33 -7.14 -11.57 36.44
C VAL A 33 -6.05 -12.66 36.28
N THR A 34 -4.76 -12.46 36.60
CA THR A 34 -4.17 -11.66 37.70
C THR A 34 -2.78 -11.09 37.38
N SER A 35 -2.37 -10.10 38.18
CA SER A 35 -1.22 -9.17 38.09
C SER A 35 0.21 -9.74 38.10
N SER A 36 1.15 -8.90 37.59
CA SER A 36 2.56 -8.72 38.06
C SER A 36 3.53 -9.91 37.93
N ALA A 37 4.79 -9.80 37.50
CA ALA A 37 5.62 -8.72 36.94
C ALA A 37 6.80 -9.41 36.18
N SER A 38 7.82 -8.78 35.59
CA SER A 38 8.32 -7.39 35.67
C SER A 38 9.08 -7.00 34.38
N ALA A 39 9.95 -5.99 34.47
CA ALA A 39 10.76 -5.41 33.39
C ALA A 39 11.84 -6.34 32.81
N GLU A 40 11.90 -6.41 31.48
CA GLU A 40 13.15 -6.48 30.72
C GLU A 40 13.06 -5.48 29.54
N ALA A 41 14.08 -4.66 29.36
CA ALA A 41 14.04 -3.51 28.46
C ALA A 41 14.32 -3.93 27.01
N ALA A 42 13.30 -4.42 26.32
CA ALA A 42 13.33 -4.60 24.88
C ALA A 42 13.01 -3.27 24.17
N SER A 43 13.98 -2.71 23.46
CA SER A 43 13.78 -1.56 22.60
C SER A 43 12.76 -1.89 21.50
N THR A 44 11.52 -1.44 21.66
CA THR A 44 10.54 -1.43 20.59
C THR A 44 11.09 -0.58 19.45
N PRO A 45 11.22 -1.09 18.20
CA PRO A 45 11.23 -0.20 17.06
C PRO A 45 9.87 0.48 17.05
N GLN A 46 9.84 1.74 17.48
CA GLN A 46 8.67 2.59 17.38
C GLN A 46 8.32 2.66 15.90
N SER A 47 7.25 1.98 15.50
CA SER A 47 6.67 2.17 14.18
C SER A 47 6.00 3.54 14.17
N ASP A 48 6.83 4.58 14.09
CA ASP A 48 6.38 5.93 13.81
C ASP A 48 5.50 5.88 12.55
N PRO A 49 4.32 6.52 12.55
CA PRO A 49 3.46 6.55 11.37
C PRO A 49 4.28 7.18 10.25
N ALA A 50 4.54 6.39 9.20
CA ALA A 50 5.61 6.66 8.25
C ALA A 50 5.51 8.08 7.70
N ARG A 51 6.31 8.99 8.28
CA ARG A 51 6.45 10.31 7.72
C ARG A 51 7.10 10.08 6.37
N SER A 52 6.36 10.42 5.33
CA SER A 52 6.79 10.52 3.95
C SER A 52 7.82 11.65 3.76
N THR A 53 8.93 11.57 4.48
CA THR A 53 10.22 12.06 4.01
C THR A 53 10.58 11.22 2.80
N THR A 54 10.73 11.89 1.67
CA THR A 54 11.41 11.38 0.47
C THR A 54 12.90 11.20 0.77
N SER A 55 13.21 10.25 1.66
CA SER A 55 14.57 9.86 2.00
C SER A 55 15.09 8.98 0.88
N GLU A 56 15.61 9.66 -0.15
CA GLU A 56 16.41 9.04 -1.20
C GLU A 56 17.60 8.30 -0.57
N THR A 57 17.59 6.97 -0.67
CA THR A 57 18.61 6.10 -0.07
C THR A 57 19.79 5.98 -1.04
N PRO A 58 21.04 6.29 -0.66
CA PRO A 58 22.20 6.10 -1.53
C PRO A 58 22.26 4.65 -2.01
N ALA A 59 22.45 4.43 -3.31
CA ALA A 59 22.57 3.08 -3.84
C ALA A 59 23.95 2.52 -3.47
N GLN A 60 23.97 1.42 -2.72
CA GLN A 60 25.20 0.66 -2.47
C GLN A 60 25.77 0.15 -3.79
N SER A 61 27.08 0.32 -3.98
CA SER A 61 27.78 -0.18 -5.17
C SER A 61 27.62 -1.69 -5.29
N ASP A 62 27.32 -2.15 -6.50
CA ASP A 62 27.07 -3.56 -6.88
C ASP A 62 25.78 -4.20 -6.32
N GLU A 63 24.94 -3.47 -5.59
CA GLU A 63 23.63 -3.94 -5.10
C GLU A 63 22.47 -3.34 -5.88
N LYS A 64 21.36 -4.08 -6.03
CA LYS A 64 20.13 -3.54 -6.60
C LYS A 64 19.31 -2.84 -5.52
N CYS A 65 18.57 -1.79 -5.91
CA CYS A 65 17.75 -1.04 -4.97
C CYS A 65 16.66 -1.89 -4.34
N THR A 66 16.11 -2.84 -5.10
CA THR A 66 15.12 -3.81 -4.59
C THR A 66 15.65 -4.80 -3.56
N ASP A 67 16.98 -4.85 -3.36
CA ASP A 67 17.62 -5.66 -2.34
C ASP A 67 17.95 -4.82 -1.07
N GLN A 68 17.98 -3.49 -1.20
CA GLN A 68 18.27 -2.52 -0.13
C GLN A 68 17.01 -1.91 0.50
N VAL A 69 15.95 -1.72 -0.29
CA VAL A 69 14.69 -1.04 0.11
C VAL A 69 13.49 -1.90 -0.28
N ASP A 70 12.52 -2.01 0.63
CA ASP A 70 11.27 -2.72 0.38
C ASP A 70 10.31 -1.87 -0.49
N TYR A 71 10.21 -2.23 -1.77
CA TYR A 71 9.28 -1.62 -2.74
C TYR A 71 7.90 -2.31 -2.78
N ALA A 72 7.50 -3.04 -1.74
CA ALA A 72 6.16 -3.63 -1.68
C ALA A 72 5.04 -2.58 -1.85
N GLY A 73 4.22 -2.79 -2.88
CA GLY A 73 3.11 -1.91 -3.26
C GLY A 73 3.49 -0.72 -4.16
N ASP A 74 4.75 -0.62 -4.59
CA ASP A 74 5.16 0.32 -5.64
C ASP A 74 4.59 -0.15 -7.00
N PRO A 75 3.89 0.72 -7.75
CA PRO A 75 3.33 0.35 -9.04
C PRO A 75 4.40 0.22 -10.15
N ARG A 76 5.62 0.71 -9.94
CA ARG A 76 6.71 0.61 -10.92
C ARG A 76 7.37 -0.77 -10.86
N PRO A 77 7.78 -1.36 -12.00
CA PRO A 77 8.45 -2.64 -11.99
C PRO A 77 9.86 -2.54 -11.38
N ASN A 78 10.27 -3.59 -10.66
CA ASN A 78 11.61 -3.72 -10.05
C ASN A 78 12.76 -3.37 -11.01
N ALA A 79 12.63 -3.69 -12.30
CA ALA A 79 13.62 -3.35 -13.32
C ALA A 79 13.80 -1.82 -13.49
N GLU A 80 12.71 -1.06 -13.51
CA GLU A 80 12.73 0.41 -13.63
C GLU A 80 13.34 1.04 -12.38
N ILE A 81 12.90 0.61 -11.19
CA ILE A 81 13.44 1.05 -9.89
C ILE A 81 14.96 0.85 -9.82
N ASN A 82 15.43 -0.33 -10.24
CA ASN A 82 16.85 -0.66 -10.28
C ASN A 82 17.62 0.14 -11.34
N SER A 83 17.03 0.38 -12.52
CA SER A 83 17.62 1.27 -13.52
C SER A 83 17.68 2.73 -13.05
N ILE A 84 16.73 3.22 -12.25
CA ILE A 84 16.82 4.56 -11.67
C ILE A 84 18.05 4.63 -10.74
N GLY A 85 18.16 3.71 -9.77
CA GLY A 85 19.29 3.68 -8.83
C GLY A 85 20.66 3.55 -9.50
N GLU A 86 20.77 2.73 -10.55
CA GLU A 86 21.98 2.57 -11.35
C GLU A 86 22.38 3.85 -12.11
N ASN A 87 21.39 4.63 -12.59
CA ASN A 87 21.62 5.88 -13.33
C ASN A 87 21.88 7.10 -12.42
N THR A 88 21.27 7.14 -11.22
CA THR A 88 21.37 8.30 -10.30
C THR A 88 22.42 8.10 -9.22
N GLY A 89 22.84 6.86 -8.95
CA GLY A 89 23.61 6.50 -7.75
C GLY A 89 22.76 6.44 -6.46
N THR A 90 21.43 6.54 -6.58
CA THR A 90 20.53 6.74 -5.46
C THR A 90 19.19 6.04 -5.70
N CYS A 91 18.82 5.14 -4.80
CA CYS A 91 17.57 4.40 -4.87
C CYS A 91 16.37 5.33 -4.69
N PRO A 92 15.39 5.29 -5.63
CA PRO A 92 14.25 6.20 -5.59
C PRO A 92 13.37 5.91 -4.38
N PRO A 93 12.61 6.89 -3.87
CA PRO A 93 11.62 6.63 -2.83
C PRO A 93 10.57 5.65 -3.35
N VAL A 94 10.04 4.83 -2.43
CA VAL A 94 8.90 3.94 -2.67
C VAL A 94 7.67 4.79 -2.98
N GLN A 95 7.06 4.59 -4.13
CA GLN A 95 5.75 5.16 -4.45
C GLN A 95 4.67 4.25 -3.88
N LYS A 96 3.57 4.82 -3.40
CA LYS A 96 2.39 4.03 -3.04
C LYS A 96 1.36 4.12 -4.16
N SER A 97 0.73 3.00 -4.44
CA SER A 97 -0.42 2.94 -5.34
C SER A 97 -1.56 3.82 -4.79
N PRO A 98 -2.40 4.42 -5.65
CA PRO A 98 -3.55 5.20 -5.20
C PRO A 98 -4.46 4.37 -4.28
N SER A 99 -5.00 4.99 -3.24
CA SER A 99 -5.97 4.33 -2.35
C SER A 99 -7.37 4.42 -2.95
N ASP A 100 -8.03 3.28 -3.15
CA ASP A 100 -9.43 3.21 -3.57
C ASP A 100 -10.39 3.70 -2.47
N GLU A 101 -9.97 3.58 -1.20
CA GLU A 101 -10.74 3.97 -0.02
C GLU A 101 -10.57 5.47 0.27
N LYS A 102 -11.68 6.16 0.53
CA LYS A 102 -11.64 7.59 0.84
C LYS A 102 -11.13 7.78 2.27
N CYS A 103 -10.26 8.78 2.46
CA CYS A 103 -9.66 9.07 3.75
C CYS A 103 -10.69 9.42 4.83
N THR A 104 -11.77 10.08 4.44
CA THR A 104 -12.91 10.38 5.34
C THR A 104 -13.65 9.15 5.84
N ASP A 105 -13.41 7.98 5.25
CA ASP A 105 -13.98 6.70 5.67
C ASP A 105 -12.99 5.92 6.57
N GLN A 106 -11.71 6.31 6.56
CA GLN A 106 -10.62 5.72 7.36
C GLN A 106 -10.33 6.50 8.66
N LEU A 107 -10.49 7.83 8.64
CA LEU A 107 -10.13 8.74 9.74
C LEU A 107 -11.20 9.82 9.96
N ASP A 108 -11.39 10.24 11.21
CA ASP A 108 -12.30 11.34 11.55
C ASP A 108 -11.60 12.70 11.38
N TYR A 109 -12.01 13.44 10.34
CA TYR A 109 -11.56 14.81 10.05
C TYR A 109 -12.49 15.88 10.65
N ALA A 110 -13.32 15.55 11.64
CA ALA A 110 -14.16 16.53 12.33
C ALA A 110 -13.32 17.68 12.90
N GLY A 111 -13.53 18.88 12.35
CA GLY A 111 -12.79 20.07 12.74
C GLY A 111 -11.64 20.46 11.81
N ASP A 112 -11.24 19.62 10.86
CA ASP A 112 -10.23 19.97 9.85
C ASP A 112 -10.66 21.22 9.04
N PRO A 113 -9.76 22.16 8.73
CA PRO A 113 -10.07 23.31 7.88
C PRO A 113 -10.18 22.96 6.39
N ARG A 114 -9.55 21.87 5.93
CA ARG A 114 -9.58 21.46 4.52
C ARG A 114 -10.88 20.73 4.19
N PRO A 115 -11.42 20.87 2.97
CA PRO A 115 -12.63 20.17 2.58
C PRO A 115 -12.36 18.66 2.39
N ASN A 116 -13.33 17.83 2.77
CA ASN A 116 -13.31 16.37 2.59
C ASN A 116 -12.85 15.92 1.18
N ALA A 117 -13.24 16.67 0.13
CA ALA A 117 -12.82 16.39 -1.24
C ALA A 117 -11.30 16.53 -1.44
N GLU A 118 -10.68 17.56 -0.87
CA GLU A 118 -9.22 17.77 -0.93
C GLU A 118 -8.48 16.71 -0.13
N ILE A 119 -8.92 16.42 1.09
CA ILE A 119 -8.38 15.35 1.95
C ILE A 119 -8.40 13.99 1.22
N ASN A 120 -9.52 13.68 0.57
CA ASN A 120 -9.68 12.45 -0.21
C ASN A 120 -8.83 12.45 -1.49
N SER A 121 -8.73 13.59 -2.20
CA SER A 121 -7.83 13.71 -3.35
C SER A 121 -6.35 13.62 -2.95
N ILE A 122 -5.95 14.07 -1.76
CA ILE A 122 -4.59 13.87 -1.26
C ILE A 122 -4.33 12.37 -1.11
N GLY A 123 -5.14 11.65 -0.34
CA GLY A 123 -4.95 10.20 -0.12
C GLY A 123 -5.04 9.34 -1.39
N GLU A 124 -5.88 9.73 -2.34
CA GLU A 124 -5.96 9.10 -3.67
C GLU A 124 -4.66 9.31 -4.46
N ASN A 125 -4.07 10.51 -4.45
CA ASN A 125 -2.84 10.80 -5.19
C ASN A 125 -1.56 10.31 -4.50
N THR A 126 -1.51 10.23 -3.17
CA THR A 126 -0.33 9.83 -2.39
C THR A 126 -0.34 8.37 -1.98
N GLY A 127 -1.50 7.68 -2.06
CA GLY A 127 -1.70 6.37 -1.46
C GLY A 127 -1.70 6.39 0.07
N THR A 128 -1.81 7.56 0.72
CA THR A 128 -1.76 7.69 2.19
C THR A 128 -2.50 8.94 2.65
N CYS A 129 -3.44 8.75 3.57
CA CYS A 129 -4.26 9.83 4.09
C CYS A 129 -3.46 10.88 4.88
N PRO A 130 -3.76 12.18 4.71
CA PRO A 130 -3.06 13.24 5.44
C PRO A 130 -3.42 13.20 6.94
N PRO A 131 -2.53 13.66 7.83
CA PRO A 131 -2.89 13.82 9.24
C PRO A 131 -4.02 14.86 9.38
N VAL A 132 -4.88 14.69 10.38
CA VAL A 132 -5.96 15.64 10.72
C VAL A 132 -5.34 16.94 11.24
N GLU A 133 -5.76 18.08 10.70
CA GLU A 133 -5.28 19.41 11.09
C GLU A 133 -6.30 20.07 12.03
N PRO A 134 -6.00 20.27 13.33
CA PRO A 134 -6.91 20.97 14.24
C PRO A 134 -7.01 22.47 13.91
N LYS A 135 -8.17 23.07 14.24
CA LYS A 135 -8.42 24.51 14.14
C LYS A 135 -7.81 25.32 15.28
#